data_AF-A0A356M320-F1
#
_entry.id   AF-A0A356M320-F1
#
_cell.length_a   1.000
_cell.length_b   1.000
_cell.length_c   1.000
_cell.angle_alpha   90.00
_cell.angle_beta   90.00
_cell.angle_gamma   90.00
#
_symmetry.space_group_name_H-M   'P 1'
#
loop_
_entity.id
_entity.type
_entity.pdbx_description
1 polymer ?
#
loop_
_entity_poly.entity_id
_entity_poly.type
_entity_poly.pdbx_seq_one_letter_code
_entity_poly.pdbx_strand_id
1 'polypeptide(L)' 'DVLDPSVFPGTGTPEPGGVDFPSLLQALLRLGQVNLVGADLVELAPHYDPSGISTAAALKVLRELLISRFADQCGRHV' A
#
# COMPACT_ATOMS: atom_id res chain seq x y z
N ASP A 1 7.79 1.00 -7.28
CA ASP A 1 6.35 0.95 -7.59
C ASP A 1 5.67 -0.32 -7.09
N VAL A 2 6.32 -1.50 -7.10
CA VAL A 2 5.86 -2.82 -6.58
C VAL A 2 4.60 -3.35 -7.24
N LEU A 3 3.52 -2.58 -7.19
CA LEU A 3 2.29 -2.83 -7.90
C LEU A 3 2.53 -2.73 -9.39
N ASP A 4 1.87 -3.62 -10.14
CA ASP A 4 1.91 -3.55 -11.60
C ASP A 4 1.39 -2.17 -12.09
N PRO A 5 1.97 -1.61 -13.17
CA PRO A 5 1.51 -0.33 -13.74
C PRO A 5 0.03 -0.30 -14.14
N SER A 6 -0.61 -1.47 -14.36
CA SER A 6 -2.06 -1.56 -14.55
C SER A 6 -2.87 -1.19 -13.31
N VAL A 7 -2.25 -1.25 -12.13
CA VAL A 7 -2.83 -0.93 -10.81
C VAL A 7 -2.29 0.41 -10.28
N PHE A 8 -1.00 0.69 -10.46
CA PHE A 8 -0.33 1.89 -9.93
C PHE A 8 0.49 2.58 -11.02
N PRO A 9 -0.14 3.23 -12.01
CA PRO A 9 0.58 3.91 -13.09
C PRO A 9 1.32 5.18 -12.65
N GLY A 10 0.91 5.79 -11.53
CA GLY A 10 1.40 7.07 -11.04
C GLY A 10 2.72 6.95 -10.29
N THR A 11 3.78 6.54 -10.96
CA THR A 11 5.13 6.38 -10.42
C THR A 11 6.21 6.82 -11.42
N GLY A 12 7.41 7.14 -10.95
CA GLY A 12 8.49 7.67 -11.79
C GLY A 12 9.14 6.63 -12.71
N THR A 13 9.09 5.35 -12.33
CA THR A 13 9.77 4.25 -13.02
C THR A 13 8.86 3.03 -13.10
N PRO A 14 7.83 3.02 -13.95
CA PRO A 14 6.89 1.91 -14.05
C PRO A 14 7.56 0.64 -14.59
N GLU A 15 7.46 -0.48 -13.86
CA GLU A 15 8.01 -1.78 -14.22
C GLU A 15 6.90 -2.85 -14.43
N PRO A 16 6.74 -3.43 -15.64
CA PRO A 16 5.72 -4.44 -15.90
C PRO A 16 5.93 -5.75 -15.09
N GLY A 17 4.83 -6.42 -14.74
CA GLY A 17 4.87 -7.70 -14.03
C GLY A 17 4.94 -7.55 -12.51
N GLY A 18 4.51 -6.40 -11.99
CA GLY A 18 4.40 -6.13 -10.57
C GLY A 18 3.30 -6.98 -9.89
N VAL A 19 3.22 -6.89 -8.57
CA VAL A 19 2.16 -7.56 -7.80
C VAL A 19 0.80 -6.89 -8.02
N ASP A 20 -0.27 -7.66 -7.89
CA ASP A 20 -1.62 -7.12 -7.86
C ASP A 20 -1.98 -6.56 -6.48
N PHE A 21 -2.96 -5.64 -6.46
CA PHE A 21 -3.37 -4.95 -5.23
C PHE A 21 -3.81 -5.91 -4.10
N PRO A 22 -4.62 -6.95 -4.36
CA PRO A 22 -5.04 -7.88 -3.31
C PRO A 22 -3.88 -8.62 -2.64
N SER A 23 -2.87 -9.05 -3.41
CA SER A 23 -1.71 -9.74 -2.84
C SER A 23 -0.87 -8.81 -1.96
N LEU A 24 -0.69 -7.55 -2.38
CA LEU A 24 -0.03 -6.54 -1.54
C LEU A 24 -0.78 -6.34 -0.22
N LEU A 25 -2.11 -6.19 -0.28
CA LEU A 25 -2.94 -6.00 0.91
C LEU A 25 -2.86 -7.20 1.87
N GLN A 26 -2.90 -8.43 1.35
CA GLN A 26 -2.71 -9.65 2.14
C GLN A 26 -1.35 -9.66 2.86
N ALA A 27 -0.28 -9.24 2.18
CA ALA A 27 1.04 -9.12 2.79
C ALA A 27 1.07 -8.05 3.91
N LEU A 28 0.43 -6.89 3.68
CA LEU A 28 0.36 -5.80 4.65
C LEU A 28 -0.40 -6.19 5.92
N LEU A 29 -1.50 -6.94 5.80
CA LEU A 29 -2.26 -7.41 6.98
C LEU A 29 -1.43 -8.37 7.84
N ARG A 30 -0.56 -9.18 7.23
CA ARG A 30 0.38 -10.04 7.98
C ARG A 30 1.45 -9.23 8.71
N LEU A 31 1.86 -8.09 8.16
CA LEU A 31 2.76 -7.14 8.86
C LEU A 31 2.10 -6.51 10.10
N GLY A 32 0.78 -6.60 10.27
CA GLY A 32 0.10 -6.20 11.50
C GLY A 32 0.63 -6.91 12.76
N GLN A 33 1.06 -8.16 12.61
CA GLN A 33 1.48 -9.02 13.72
C GLN A 33 2.91 -8.77 14.20
N VAL A 34 3.67 -7.93 13.50
CA VAL A 34 5.05 -7.59 13.89
C VAL A 34 5.10 -6.29 14.67
N ASN A 35 6.14 -6.02 15.46
CA ASN A 35 6.33 -4.72 16.09
C ASN A 35 6.89 -3.68 15.08
N LEU A 36 6.04 -3.11 14.24
CA LEU A 36 6.41 -2.03 13.30
C LEU A 36 6.47 -0.71 14.08
N VAL A 37 7.66 -0.13 14.10
CA VAL A 37 7.96 1.14 14.76
C VAL A 37 7.81 2.34 13.82
N GLY A 38 7.62 2.10 12.52
CA GLY A 38 7.41 3.12 11.50
C GLY A 38 7.22 2.50 10.11
N ALA A 39 6.59 3.24 9.21
CA ALA A 39 6.45 2.90 7.80
C ALA A 39 6.45 4.18 6.97
N ASP A 40 6.85 4.06 5.71
CA ASP A 40 6.83 5.15 4.73
C ASP A 40 6.16 4.67 3.44
N LEU A 41 5.53 5.60 2.73
CA LEU A 41 4.91 5.37 1.43
C LEU A 41 5.61 6.25 0.40
N VAL A 42 6.41 5.62 -0.45
CA VAL A 42 7.27 6.27 -1.43
C VAL A 42 6.76 6.06 -2.86
N GLU A 43 7.37 6.76 -3.81
CA GLU A 43 7.17 6.58 -5.27
C GLU A 43 5.79 6.94 -5.84
N LEU A 44 4.91 7.57 -5.04
CA LEU A 44 3.68 8.17 -5.55
C LEU A 44 4.01 9.45 -6.34
N ALA A 45 3.66 9.44 -7.63
CA ALA A 45 3.78 10.55 -8.55
C ALA A 45 2.41 10.89 -9.15
N PRO A 46 1.58 11.72 -8.48
CA PRO A 46 0.20 11.98 -8.91
C PRO A 46 0.08 12.62 -10.30
N HIS A 47 1.13 13.33 -10.73
CA HIS A 47 1.18 13.97 -12.05
C HIS A 47 1.28 12.98 -13.21
N TYR A 48 1.70 11.73 -12.96
CA TYR A 48 1.70 10.66 -13.96
C TYR A 48 0.37 9.88 -14.02
N ASP A 49 -0.52 10.08 -13.05
CA ASP A 49 -1.83 9.42 -13.02
C ASP A 49 -2.99 10.42 -12.81
N PRO A 50 -3.51 11.01 -13.90
CA PRO A 50 -4.64 11.93 -13.85
C PRO A 50 -5.94 11.29 -13.35
N SER A 51 -6.06 9.96 -13.40
CA SER A 51 -7.25 9.26 -12.90
C SER A 51 -7.32 9.25 -11.36
N GLY A 52 -6.18 9.44 -10.70
CA GLY A 52 -6.05 9.42 -9.26
C GLY A 52 -6.07 8.01 -8.64
N ILE A 53 -6.11 6.94 -9.45
CA ILE A 53 -6.16 5.55 -8.98
C ILE A 53 -4.95 5.22 -8.10
N SER A 54 -3.74 5.63 -8.50
CA SER A 54 -2.49 5.43 -7.75
C SER A 54 -2.53 6.13 -6.40
N THR A 55 -3.08 7.35 -6.37
CA THR A 55 -3.27 8.10 -5.12
C THR A 55 -4.27 7.37 -4.21
N ALA A 56 -5.39 6.89 -4.76
CA ALA A 56 -6.37 6.12 -4.01
C ALA A 56 -5.79 4.79 -3.48
N ALA A 57 -5.02 4.08 -4.29
CA ALA A 57 -4.34 2.84 -3.92
C ALA A 57 -3.32 3.08 -2.79
N ALA A 58 -2.51 4.13 -2.89
CA ALA A 58 -1.57 4.54 -1.85
C ALA A 58 -2.28 4.86 -0.53
N LEU A 59 -3.33 5.68 -0.57
CA LEU A 59 -4.10 6.03 0.63
C LEU A 59 -4.80 4.81 1.25
N LYS A 60 -5.25 3.86 0.42
CA LYS A 60 -5.80 2.59 0.92
C LYS A 60 -4.72 1.78 1.64
N VAL A 61 -3.53 1.62 1.07
CA VAL A 61 -2.40 0.94 1.74
C VAL A 61 -2.07 1.59 3.09
N LEU A 62 -1.95 2.93 3.12
CA LEU A 62 -1.67 3.67 4.35
C LEU A 62 -2.78 3.47 5.40
N ARG A 63 -4.05 3.54 4.99
CA ARG A 63 -5.20 3.33 5.88
C ARG A 63 -5.16 1.93 6.50
N GLU A 64 -4.92 0.89 5.70
CA GLU A 64 -4.90 -0.49 6.21
C GLU A 64 -3.72 -0.73 7.16
N LEU A 65 -2.55 -0.17 6.87
CA LEU A 65 -1.40 -0.20 7.79
C LEU A 65 -1.73 0.43 9.15
N LEU A 66 -2.34 1.62 9.14
CA LEU A 66 -2.73 2.32 10.37
C LEU A 66 -3.77 1.52 11.16
N ILE A 67 -4.82 1.02 10.51
CA ILE A 67 -5.86 0.21 11.17
C ILE A 67 -5.26 -1.05 11.77
N SER A 68 -4.40 -1.75 11.02
CA SER A 68 -3.73 -2.97 11.47
C SER A 68 -2.86 -2.72 12.71
N ARG A 69 -2.13 -1.59 12.76
CA ARG A 69 -1.37 -1.17 13.95
C ARG A 69 -2.25 -0.96 15.19
N PHE A 70 -3.34 -0.23 15.04
CA PHE A 70 -4.22 0.07 16.17
C PHE A 70 -4.98 -1.17 16.67
N ALA A 71 -5.33 -2.09 15.77
CA ALA A 71 -5.98 -3.33 16.10
C ALA A 71 -5.06 -4.23 16.97
N ASP A 72 -3.79 -4.36 16.58
CA ASP A 72 -2.78 -5.13 17.33
C ASP A 72 -2.54 -4.57 18.75
N GLN A 73 -2.40 -3.23 18.89
CA GLN A 73 -2.27 -2.59 20.20
C GLN A 73 -3.46 -2.85 21.14
N CYS A 74 -4.65 -3.05 20.57
CA CYS A 74 -5.87 -3.35 21.32
C CYS A 74 -6.07 -4.85 21.59
N GLY A 75 -5.15 -5.72 21.17
CA GLY A 75 -5.33 -7.18 21.23
C GLY A 75 -6.46 -7.70 20.33
N ARG A 76 -6.88 -6.92 19.33
CA ARG A 76 -7.90 -7.31 18.35
C ARG A 76 -7.22 -7.69 17.04
N HIS A 77 -7.25 -8.96 16.68
CA HIS A 77 -6.85 -9.39 15.35
C HIS A 77 -7.99 -9.06 14.37
N VAL A 78 -7.68 -8.22 13.37
CA VAL A 78 -8.55 -7.92 12.21
C VAL A 78 -8.26 -8.87 11.06
#